data_AF-A0A645BD28-F1
#
_entry.id   AF-A0A645BD28-F1
#
_cell.length_a   1.000
_cell.length_b   1.000
_cell.length_c   1.000
_cell.angle_alpha   90.00
_cell.angle_beta   90.00
_cell.angle_gamma   90.00
#
_symmetry.space_group_name_H-M   'P 1'
#
loop_
_entity.id
_entity.type
_entity.pdbx_description
1 polymer ?
#
loop_
_entity_poly.entity_id
_entity_poly.type
_entity_poly.pdbx_seq_one_letter_code
_entity_poly.pdbx_strand_id
1 'polypeptide(L)'
;MFGSFALDKLVSRLQSYRFLEKKGNKVALTRFGKIISAHFLPVSKAFLIRDAVLAENSPIKIATNLEFFDAAYFKYANQIGSSLHVNMPARVFLGAALDIVFDGESLSHLDIKIKELMLNFASDFLTCGCRDSPYCGCAEQKFSEKIIRLRMEGQDPSHIIKTLEDKYGISAYQGDVFGYLDNAVRNLDAVELIARVHSKKDVAENAKKLKKKVQG
;
A
#
# COMPACT_ATOMS: atom_id res chain seq x y z
N MET A 1 -15.48 -18.00 37.66
CA MET A 1 -15.58 -16.52 37.71
C MET A 1 -14.45 -15.81 36.93
N PHE A 2 -13.74 -16.48 36.00
CA PHE A 2 -12.61 -15.90 35.27
C PHE A 2 -13.00 -15.16 33.97
N GLY A 3 -14.21 -15.40 33.44
CA GLY A 3 -14.67 -14.81 32.18
C GLY A 3 -15.15 -13.35 32.28
N SER A 4 -15.68 -12.91 33.42
CA SER A 4 -16.23 -11.55 33.56
C SER A 4 -15.15 -10.47 33.65
N PHE A 5 -14.08 -10.72 34.43
CA PHE A 5 -12.96 -9.78 34.57
C PHE A 5 -12.23 -9.51 33.25
N ALA A 6 -12.05 -10.55 32.42
CA ALA A 6 -11.46 -10.42 31.10
C ALA A 6 -12.37 -9.63 30.14
N LEU A 7 -13.68 -9.88 30.18
CA LEU A 7 -14.66 -9.16 29.38
C LEU A 7 -14.74 -7.68 29.75
N ASP A 8 -14.79 -7.35 31.04
CA ASP A 8 -14.83 -5.95 31.50
C ASP A 8 -13.58 -5.19 31.07
N LYS A 9 -12.39 -5.82 31.19
CA LYS A 9 -11.14 -5.23 30.71
C LYS A 9 -11.14 -4.97 29.20
N LEU A 10 -11.68 -5.91 28.41
CA LEU A 10 -11.84 -5.75 26.96
C LEU A 10 -12.81 -4.62 26.61
N VAL A 11 -13.97 -4.56 27.27
CA VAL A 11 -14.95 -3.50 27.06
C VAL A 11 -14.36 -2.15 27.42
N SER A 12 -13.69 -2.01 28.57
CA SER A 12 -13.01 -0.77 28.96
C SER A 12 -11.95 -0.35 27.93
N ARG A 13 -11.19 -1.31 27.38
CA ARG A 13 -10.21 -1.03 26.33
C ARG A 13 -10.88 -0.52 25.04
N LEU A 14 -11.93 -1.19 24.58
CA LEU A 14 -12.68 -0.78 23.38
C LEU A 14 -13.40 0.57 23.57
N GLN A 15 -13.81 0.90 24.80
CA GLN A 15 -14.31 2.23 25.15
C GLN A 15 -13.21 3.29 25.08
N SER A 16 -12.00 3.01 25.59
CA SER A 16 -10.86 3.94 25.50
C SER A 16 -10.47 4.23 24.04
N TYR A 17 -10.67 3.26 23.16
CA TYR A 17 -10.49 3.40 21.70
C TYR A 17 -11.67 4.08 20.99
N ARG A 18 -12.74 4.40 21.72
CA ARG A 18 -14.00 4.95 21.19
C ARG A 18 -14.68 4.05 20.16
N PHE A 19 -14.50 2.73 20.26
CA PHE A 19 -15.21 1.76 19.42
C PHE A 19 -16.56 1.38 20.03
N LEU A 20 -16.66 1.44 21.36
CA LEU A 20 -17.87 1.18 22.13
C LEU A 20 -18.24 2.36 23.02
N GLU A 21 -19.54 2.51 23.25
CA GLU A 21 -20.11 3.32 24.33
C GLU A 21 -20.83 2.40 25.32
N LYS A 22 -20.64 2.65 26.62
CA LYS A 22 -21.36 1.95 27.69
C LYS A 22 -22.19 2.97 28.46
N LYS A 23 -23.51 2.73 28.57
CA LYS A 23 -24.43 3.51 29.40
C LYS A 23 -25.13 2.53 30.36
N GLY A 24 -24.69 2.50 31.61
CA GLY A 24 -25.11 1.47 32.57
C GLY A 24 -24.74 0.06 32.05
N ASN A 25 -25.74 -0.81 31.91
CA ASN A 25 -25.57 -2.17 31.39
C ASN A 25 -25.69 -2.27 29.85
N LYS A 26 -25.97 -1.17 29.14
CA LYS A 26 -26.08 -1.18 27.67
C LYS A 26 -24.73 -0.87 27.05
N VAL A 27 -24.27 -1.75 26.17
CA VAL A 27 -23.06 -1.58 25.34
C VAL A 27 -23.50 -1.42 23.89
N ALA A 28 -23.01 -0.39 23.20
CA ALA A 28 -23.31 -0.15 21.79
C ALA A 28 -22.05 0.26 21.02
N LEU A 29 -21.97 -0.13 19.74
CA LEU A 29 -20.91 0.31 18.84
C LEU A 29 -21.08 1.79 18.48
N THR A 30 -19.99 2.56 18.56
CA THR A 30 -19.93 3.90 17.98
C THR A 30 -19.97 3.82 16.46
N ARG A 31 -20.15 4.95 15.76
CA ARG A 31 -20.04 4.95 14.28
C ARG A 31 -18.68 4.42 13.81
N PHE A 32 -17.60 4.79 14.51
CA PHE A 32 -16.26 4.30 14.21
C PHE A 32 -16.14 2.80 14.47
N GLY A 33 -16.61 2.31 15.63
CA GLY A 33 -16.61 0.88 15.95
C GLY A 33 -17.44 0.03 14.98
N LYS A 34 -18.58 0.54 14.50
CA LYS A 34 -19.40 -0.13 13.47
C LYS A 34 -18.62 -0.31 12.17
N ILE A 35 -17.93 0.72 11.70
CA ILE A 35 -17.12 0.66 10.47
C ILE A 35 -16.01 -0.38 10.65
N ILE A 36 -15.24 -0.29 11.74
CA ILE A 36 -14.12 -1.21 11.99
C ILE A 36 -14.59 -2.66 12.02
N SER A 37 -15.71 -2.94 12.72
CA SER A 37 -16.29 -4.27 12.80
C SER A 37 -16.80 -4.78 11.45
N ALA A 38 -17.45 -3.93 10.66
CA ALA A 38 -18.01 -4.33 9.36
C ALA A 38 -16.91 -4.61 8.31
N HIS A 39 -15.78 -3.92 8.41
CA HIS A 39 -14.64 -4.08 7.50
C HIS A 39 -13.59 -5.06 8.01
N PHE A 40 -13.82 -5.70 9.17
CA PHE A 40 -12.85 -6.58 9.83
C PHE A 40 -11.46 -5.94 9.98
N LEU A 41 -11.41 -4.63 10.24
CA LEU A 41 -10.15 -3.89 10.32
C LEU A 41 -9.42 -4.22 11.63
N PRO A 42 -8.12 -4.58 11.57
CA PRO A 42 -7.28 -4.60 12.76
C PRO A 42 -7.29 -3.24 13.46
N VAL A 43 -7.27 -3.24 14.79
CA VAL A 43 -7.30 -2.02 15.62
C VAL A 43 -6.18 -1.05 15.21
N SER A 44 -4.98 -1.57 14.93
CA SER A 44 -3.85 -0.77 14.44
C SER A 44 -4.17 -0.08 13.10
N LYS A 45 -4.68 -0.83 12.12
CA LYS A 45 -5.05 -0.31 10.79
C LYS A 45 -6.14 0.77 10.89
N ALA A 46 -7.12 0.57 11.78
CA ALA A 46 -8.17 1.56 12.03
C ALA A 46 -7.61 2.89 12.54
N PHE A 47 -6.64 2.86 13.45
CA PHE A 47 -5.99 4.07 13.94
C PHE A 47 -5.09 4.71 12.88
N LEU A 48 -4.35 3.94 12.09
CA LEU A 48 -3.56 4.47 10.96
C LEU A 48 -4.46 5.22 9.97
N ILE A 49 -5.62 4.66 9.61
CA ILE A 49 -6.59 5.34 8.73
C ILE A 49 -7.09 6.62 9.38
N ARG A 50 -7.54 6.55 10.64
CA ARG A 50 -8.07 7.72 11.37
C ARG A 50 -7.04 8.84 11.41
N ASP A 51 -5.82 8.54 11.80
CA ASP A 51 -4.77 9.56 12.00
C ASP A 51 -4.37 10.18 10.67
N ALA A 52 -4.27 9.38 9.60
CA ALA A 52 -3.99 9.88 8.26
C ALA A 52 -5.15 10.73 7.69
N VAL A 53 -6.40 10.36 7.98
CA VAL A 53 -7.60 11.14 7.64
C VAL A 53 -7.62 12.47 8.39
N LEU A 54 -7.29 12.46 9.69
CA LEU A 54 -7.26 13.68 10.51
C LEU A 54 -6.14 14.63 10.06
N ALA A 55 -5.01 14.09 9.60
CA ALA A 55 -3.92 14.81 8.96
C ALA A 55 -4.20 15.22 7.51
N GLU A 56 -5.39 14.91 6.97
CA GLU A 56 -5.83 15.28 5.62
C GLU A 56 -4.91 14.76 4.51
N ASN A 57 -4.27 13.60 4.74
CA ASN A 57 -3.52 12.92 3.70
C ASN A 57 -4.43 12.55 2.51
N SER A 58 -3.86 12.58 1.30
CA SER A 58 -4.61 12.19 0.10
C SER A 58 -5.04 10.71 0.20
N PRO A 59 -6.27 10.35 -0.21
CA PRO A 59 -6.77 8.98 -0.08
C PRO A 59 -5.88 7.92 -0.75
N ILE A 60 -5.25 8.25 -1.88
CA ILE A 60 -4.32 7.34 -2.55
C ILE A 60 -3.08 7.07 -1.69
N LYS A 61 -2.54 8.10 -1.03
CA LYS A 61 -1.40 7.97 -0.10
C LYS A 61 -1.79 7.18 1.14
N ILE A 62 -3.01 7.38 1.65
CA ILE A 62 -3.52 6.57 2.76
C ILE A 62 -3.59 5.10 2.33
N ALA A 63 -4.25 4.80 1.20
CA ALA A 63 -4.40 3.43 0.70
C ALA A 63 -3.05 2.73 0.47
N THR A 64 -2.08 3.41 -0.14
CA THR A 64 -0.76 2.83 -0.43
C THR A 64 0.13 2.71 0.80
N ASN A 65 -0.10 3.48 1.87
CA ASN A 65 0.61 3.29 3.14
C ASN A 65 -0.01 2.22 4.04
N LEU A 66 -1.26 1.82 3.78
CA LEU A 66 -1.91 0.76 4.54
C LEU A 66 -1.47 -0.64 4.10
N GLU A 67 -1.06 -0.76 2.84
CA GLU A 67 -0.67 -2.03 2.21
C GLU A 67 0.14 -1.72 0.95
N PHE A 68 1.37 -2.24 0.92
CA PHE A 68 2.22 -2.17 -0.26
C PHE A 68 1.96 -3.34 -1.20
N PHE A 69 2.11 -3.09 -2.49
CA PHE A 69 2.32 -4.15 -3.46
C PHE A 69 3.80 -4.53 -3.48
N ASP A 70 4.14 -5.71 -2.95
CA ASP A 70 5.51 -6.21 -2.86
C ASP A 70 5.77 -7.47 -3.71
N ALA A 71 4.73 -8.02 -4.35
CA ALA A 71 4.79 -9.16 -5.27
C ALA A 71 5.29 -8.75 -6.67
N ALA A 72 6.38 -7.98 -6.69
CA ALA A 72 7.05 -7.48 -7.89
C ALA A 72 8.38 -8.20 -8.10
N TYR A 73 8.66 -8.61 -9.33
CA TYR A 73 9.83 -9.41 -9.68
C TYR A 73 10.59 -8.79 -10.85
N PHE A 74 11.93 -8.79 -10.78
CA PHE A 74 12.74 -8.42 -11.93
C PHE A 74 12.67 -9.52 -13.00
N LYS A 75 12.11 -9.17 -14.17
CA LYS A 75 12.01 -10.07 -15.33
C LYS A 75 13.37 -10.60 -15.78
N TYR A 76 14.42 -9.80 -15.58
CA TYR A 76 15.77 -10.09 -16.04
C TYR A 76 16.75 -10.35 -14.89
N ALA A 77 16.29 -10.78 -13.70
CA ALA A 77 17.13 -10.99 -12.52
C ALA A 77 18.39 -11.83 -12.81
N ASN A 78 18.26 -12.96 -13.53
CA ASN A 78 19.39 -13.83 -13.87
C ASN A 78 20.40 -13.15 -14.81
N GLN A 79 19.92 -12.34 -15.76
CA GLN A 79 20.79 -11.61 -16.70
C GLN A 79 21.53 -10.49 -15.96
N ILE A 80 20.83 -9.75 -15.10
CA ILE A 80 21.42 -8.72 -14.22
C ILE A 80 22.51 -9.36 -13.34
N GLY A 81 22.18 -10.45 -12.64
CA GLY A 81 23.15 -11.14 -11.78
C GLY A 81 24.37 -11.65 -12.55
N SER A 82 24.16 -12.18 -13.76
CA SER A 82 25.26 -12.66 -14.62
C SER A 82 26.17 -11.53 -15.09
N SER A 83 25.59 -10.41 -15.56
CA SER A 83 26.35 -9.26 -16.08
C SER A 83 27.11 -8.50 -15.00
N LEU A 84 26.58 -8.46 -13.76
CA LEU A 84 27.20 -7.77 -12.64
C LEU A 84 28.07 -8.69 -11.77
N HIS A 85 28.08 -10.00 -12.05
CA HIS A 85 28.73 -11.02 -11.22
C HIS A 85 28.26 -10.99 -9.75
N VAL A 86 26.96 -10.77 -9.54
CA VAL A 86 26.32 -10.74 -8.21
C VAL A 86 25.14 -11.71 -8.12
N ASN A 87 24.77 -12.08 -6.90
CA ASN A 87 23.52 -12.82 -6.68
C ASN A 87 22.32 -11.86 -6.65
N MET A 88 21.68 -11.66 -7.80
CA MET A 88 20.53 -10.76 -7.93
C MET A 88 19.25 -11.40 -7.40
N PRO A 89 18.61 -10.85 -6.36
CA PRO A 89 17.31 -11.35 -5.91
C PRO A 89 16.22 -11.14 -6.96
N ALA A 90 15.31 -12.10 -7.09
CA ALA A 90 14.20 -11.98 -8.03
C ALA A 90 13.17 -10.92 -7.58
N ARG A 91 12.91 -10.80 -6.27
CA ARG A 91 11.96 -9.81 -5.74
C ARG A 91 12.58 -8.41 -5.70
N VAL A 92 11.82 -7.43 -6.16
CA VAL A 92 12.28 -6.05 -6.36
C VAL A 92 12.60 -5.34 -5.04
N PHE A 93 11.72 -5.47 -4.05
CA PHE A 93 11.80 -4.71 -2.79
C PHE A 93 12.57 -5.44 -1.68
N LEU A 94 13.51 -6.31 -2.04
CA LEU A 94 14.50 -6.83 -1.09
C LEU A 94 15.66 -5.86 -0.98
N GLY A 95 16.17 -5.62 0.23
CA GLY A 95 17.26 -4.65 0.46
C GLY A 95 18.43 -4.82 -0.52
N ALA A 96 18.94 -6.05 -0.67
CA ALA A 96 20.03 -6.35 -1.60
C ALA A 96 19.69 -6.08 -3.08
N ALA A 97 18.43 -6.24 -3.49
CA ALA A 97 17.98 -5.90 -4.83
C ALA A 97 17.92 -4.38 -5.03
N LEU A 98 17.43 -3.65 -4.03
CA LEU A 98 17.41 -2.19 -4.05
C LEU A 98 18.83 -1.61 -4.10
N ASP A 99 19.80 -2.20 -3.39
CA ASP A 99 21.20 -1.77 -3.39
C ASP A 99 21.82 -1.83 -4.77
N ILE A 100 21.63 -2.96 -5.47
CA ILE A 100 22.15 -3.18 -6.82
C ILE A 100 21.60 -2.16 -7.82
N VAL A 101 20.32 -1.79 -7.69
CA VAL A 101 19.66 -0.86 -8.61
C VAL A 101 19.88 0.61 -8.23
N PHE A 102 20.07 0.88 -6.94
CA PHE A 102 20.37 2.21 -6.43
C PHE A 102 21.82 2.63 -6.77
N ASP A 103 22.74 1.67 -6.80
CA ASP A 103 24.12 1.89 -7.25
C ASP A 103 24.19 2.01 -8.78
N GLY A 104 24.04 3.24 -9.27
CA GLY A 104 23.99 3.56 -10.70
C GLY A 104 25.26 3.24 -11.49
N GLU A 105 26.43 3.11 -10.85
CA GLU A 105 27.67 2.70 -11.53
C GLU A 105 27.59 1.24 -12.00
N SER A 106 27.02 0.37 -11.16
CA SER A 106 26.80 -1.04 -11.48
C SER A 106 25.93 -1.20 -12.75
N LEU A 107 24.93 -0.33 -12.95
CA LEU A 107 24.05 -0.39 -14.13
C LEU A 107 24.76 -0.13 -15.46
N SER A 108 25.96 0.46 -15.45
CA SER A 108 26.72 0.75 -16.67
C SER A 108 27.20 -0.51 -17.41
N HIS A 109 27.31 -1.63 -16.70
CA HIS A 109 27.75 -2.94 -17.23
C HIS A 109 26.61 -3.78 -17.82
N LEU A 110 25.37 -3.33 -17.70
CA LEU A 110 24.20 -4.01 -18.26
C LEU A 110 24.07 -3.72 -19.76
N ASP A 111 23.40 -4.61 -20.50
CA ASP A 111 23.00 -4.29 -21.87
C ASP A 111 22.07 -3.08 -21.89
N ILE A 112 22.07 -2.37 -23.02
CA ILE A 112 21.40 -1.07 -23.16
C ILE A 112 19.92 -1.15 -22.76
N LYS A 113 19.23 -2.25 -23.11
CA LYS A 113 17.81 -2.40 -22.84
C LYS A 113 17.54 -2.61 -21.34
N ILE A 114 18.25 -3.53 -20.69
CA ILE A 114 18.06 -3.74 -19.24
C ILE A 114 18.48 -2.49 -18.46
N LYS A 115 19.58 -1.85 -18.85
CA LYS A 115 20.05 -0.60 -18.25
C LYS A 115 18.96 0.48 -18.26
N GLU A 116 18.31 0.70 -19.42
CA GLU A 116 17.23 1.68 -19.55
C GLU A 116 16.05 1.36 -18.61
N LEU A 117 15.63 0.09 -18.53
CA LEU A 117 14.56 -0.33 -17.63
C LEU A 117 14.90 -0.09 -16.15
N MET A 118 16.14 -0.39 -15.74
CA MET A 118 16.59 -0.19 -14.36
C MET A 118 16.73 1.30 -14.01
N LEU A 119 17.22 2.13 -14.93
CA LEU A 119 17.27 3.58 -14.75
C LEU A 119 15.87 4.18 -14.62
N ASN A 120 14.91 3.74 -15.44
CA ASN A 120 13.51 4.15 -15.32
C ASN A 120 12.94 3.79 -13.94
N PHE A 121 13.21 2.57 -13.47
CA PHE A 121 12.76 2.13 -12.14
C PHE A 121 13.40 2.97 -11.03
N ALA A 122 14.72 3.16 -11.06
CA ALA A 122 15.44 3.94 -10.05
C ALA A 122 14.94 5.38 -9.99
N SER A 123 14.79 6.02 -11.15
CA SER A 123 14.28 7.39 -11.26
C SER A 123 12.88 7.54 -10.67
N ASP A 124 11.94 6.68 -11.06
CA ASP A 124 10.53 6.81 -10.68
C ASP A 124 10.30 6.45 -9.20
N PHE A 125 10.98 5.41 -8.69
CA PHE A 125 10.64 4.82 -7.39
C PHE A 125 11.67 5.10 -6.29
N LEU A 126 12.97 5.10 -6.59
CA LEU A 126 14.03 5.18 -5.56
C LEU A 126 14.40 6.63 -5.17
N THR A 127 13.92 7.63 -5.91
CA THR A 127 14.25 9.04 -5.65
C THR A 127 13.46 9.62 -4.48
N CYS A 128 14.04 9.74 -3.28
CA CYS A 128 13.39 10.42 -2.14
C CYS A 128 14.40 11.15 -1.25
N GLY A 129 13.92 12.10 -0.43
CA GLY A 129 14.74 12.85 0.52
C GLY A 129 14.86 12.20 1.91
N CYS A 130 14.47 10.94 2.04
CA CYS A 130 14.50 10.24 3.33
C CYS A 130 15.93 9.83 3.69
N ARG A 131 16.29 9.94 4.98
CA ARG A 131 17.61 9.57 5.49
C ARG A 131 17.95 8.09 5.20
N ASP A 132 16.96 7.23 5.31
CA ASP A 132 17.12 5.78 5.18
C ASP A 132 16.80 5.29 3.76
N SER A 133 16.86 6.17 2.75
CA SER A 133 16.70 5.77 1.35
C SER A 133 17.79 4.76 0.95
N PRO A 134 17.49 3.67 0.22
CA PRO A 134 16.18 3.30 -0.36
C PRO A 134 15.27 2.47 0.56
N TYR A 135 15.65 2.17 1.80
CA TYR A 135 14.92 1.28 2.73
C TYR A 135 13.78 1.92 3.53
N CYS A 136 13.47 3.19 3.26
CA CYS A 136 12.45 3.95 3.97
C CYS A 136 10.98 3.56 3.63
N GLY A 137 10.75 2.65 2.69
CA GLY A 137 9.42 2.23 2.22
C GLY A 137 8.83 3.13 1.12
N CYS A 138 9.51 4.20 0.71
CA CYS A 138 9.02 5.11 -0.33
C CYS A 138 8.96 4.45 -1.71
N ALA A 139 9.85 3.51 -2.01
CA ALA A 139 9.87 2.82 -3.30
C ALA A 139 8.61 1.96 -3.47
N GLU A 140 8.30 1.16 -2.45
CA GLU A 140 7.12 0.31 -2.34
C GLU A 140 5.84 1.14 -2.42
N GLN A 141 5.78 2.25 -1.68
CA GLN A 141 4.62 3.15 -1.68
C GLN A 141 4.37 3.76 -3.06
N LYS A 142 5.42 4.27 -3.73
CA LYS A 142 5.30 4.87 -5.06
C LYS A 142 4.95 3.83 -6.12
N PHE A 143 5.51 2.63 -6.01
CA PHE A 143 5.19 1.52 -6.91
C PHE A 143 3.73 1.09 -6.78
N SER A 144 3.27 0.95 -5.54
CA SER A 144 1.86 0.72 -5.18
C SER A 144 0.96 1.81 -5.75
N GLU A 145 1.36 3.07 -5.62
CA GLU A 145 0.66 4.22 -6.19
C GLU A 145 0.60 4.16 -7.73
N LYS A 146 1.69 3.75 -8.38
CA LYS A 146 1.75 3.58 -9.83
C LYS A 146 0.72 2.56 -10.31
N ILE A 147 0.59 1.42 -9.62
CA ILE A 147 -0.41 0.39 -9.95
C ILE A 147 -1.83 0.97 -9.87
N ILE A 148 -2.16 1.68 -8.78
CA ILE A 148 -3.47 2.33 -8.62
C ILE A 148 -3.71 3.35 -9.74
N ARG A 149 -2.71 4.15 -10.10
CA ARG A 149 -2.83 5.15 -11.18
C ARG A 149 -3.07 4.52 -12.55
N LEU A 150 -2.32 3.46 -12.90
CA LEU A 150 -2.56 2.71 -14.13
C LEU A 150 -3.97 2.12 -14.16
N ARG A 151 -4.47 1.63 -13.02
CA ARG A 151 -5.85 1.15 -12.91
C ARG A 151 -6.86 2.27 -13.16
N MET A 152 -6.64 3.46 -12.60
CA MET A 152 -7.50 4.64 -12.82
C MET A 152 -7.49 5.14 -14.27
N GLU A 153 -6.45 4.81 -15.05
CA GLU A 153 -6.36 5.06 -16.49
C GLU A 153 -7.15 4.04 -17.32
N GLY A 154 -7.84 3.09 -16.67
CA GLY A 154 -8.68 2.08 -17.32
C GLY A 154 -7.97 0.77 -17.62
N GLN A 155 -6.70 0.62 -17.23
CA GLN A 155 -5.95 -0.63 -17.45
C GLN A 155 -6.49 -1.74 -16.55
N ASP A 156 -6.71 -2.92 -17.12
CA ASP A 156 -6.95 -4.14 -16.35
C ASP A 156 -5.64 -4.71 -15.78
N PRO A 157 -5.68 -5.70 -14.86
CA PRO A 157 -4.47 -6.27 -14.27
C PRO A 157 -3.42 -6.74 -15.29
N SER A 158 -3.82 -7.31 -16.42
CA SER A 158 -2.89 -7.80 -17.44
C SER A 158 -2.19 -6.65 -18.17
N HIS A 159 -2.93 -5.58 -18.50
CA HIS A 159 -2.35 -4.37 -19.09
C HIS A 159 -1.43 -3.62 -18.12
N ILE A 160 -1.76 -3.59 -16.83
CA ILE A 160 -0.88 -3.04 -15.79
C ILE A 160 0.45 -3.81 -15.78
N ILE A 161 0.42 -5.14 -15.74
CA ILE A 161 1.63 -5.97 -15.75
C ILE A 161 2.47 -5.70 -16.99
N LYS A 162 1.84 -5.65 -18.17
CA LYS A 162 2.54 -5.33 -19.41
C LYS A 162 3.22 -3.95 -19.35
N THR A 163 2.54 -2.94 -18.82
CA THR A 163 3.13 -1.61 -18.64
C THR A 163 4.33 -1.63 -17.68
N LEU A 164 4.24 -2.40 -16.59
CA LEU A 164 5.33 -2.54 -15.63
C LEU A 164 6.54 -3.27 -16.25
N GLU A 165 6.29 -4.31 -17.06
CA GLU A 165 7.33 -5.04 -17.77
C GLU A 165 8.02 -4.15 -18.82
N ASP A 166 7.23 -3.44 -19.62
CA ASP A 166 7.73 -2.64 -20.74
C ASP A 166 8.51 -1.40 -20.26
N LYS A 167 8.12 -0.79 -19.12
CA LYS A 167 8.76 0.43 -18.61
C LYS A 167 9.88 0.19 -17.61
N TYR A 168 9.76 -0.87 -16.81
CA TYR A 168 10.63 -1.08 -15.66
C TYR A 168 11.27 -2.48 -15.62
N GLY A 169 10.93 -3.37 -16.56
CA GLY A 169 11.41 -4.74 -16.53
C GLY A 169 10.87 -5.53 -15.34
N ILE A 170 9.70 -5.15 -14.82
CA ILE A 170 9.09 -5.76 -13.63
C ILE A 170 7.89 -6.60 -14.04
N SER A 171 7.92 -7.88 -13.69
CA SER A 171 6.80 -8.79 -13.79
C SER A 171 6.07 -8.93 -12.46
N ALA A 172 4.81 -9.32 -12.55
CA ALA A 172 3.94 -9.62 -11.41
C ALA A 172 2.91 -10.67 -11.84
N TYR A 173 2.40 -11.45 -10.89
CA TYR A 173 1.31 -12.37 -11.18
C TYR A 173 -0.03 -11.62 -11.23
N GLN A 174 -0.89 -11.98 -12.19
CA GLN A 174 -2.19 -11.34 -12.37
C GLN A 174 -3.08 -11.43 -11.13
N GLY A 175 -3.03 -12.56 -10.43
CA GLY A 175 -3.76 -12.74 -9.17
C GLY A 175 -3.33 -11.79 -8.06
N ASP A 176 -2.02 -11.50 -7.97
CA ASP A 176 -1.49 -10.57 -6.96
C ASP A 176 -1.92 -9.14 -7.26
N VAL A 177 -1.85 -8.71 -8.54
CA VAL A 177 -2.30 -7.37 -8.95
C VAL A 177 -3.81 -7.23 -8.71
N PHE A 178 -4.60 -8.24 -9.06
CA PHE A 178 -6.04 -8.24 -8.79
C PHE A 178 -6.34 -8.15 -7.28
N GLY A 179 -5.70 -8.99 -6.47
CA GLY A 179 -5.88 -9.00 -5.01
C GLY A 179 -5.50 -7.66 -4.37
N TYR A 180 -4.39 -7.06 -4.82
CA TYR A 180 -3.97 -5.75 -4.36
C TYR A 180 -4.99 -4.65 -4.70
N LEU A 181 -5.51 -4.62 -5.92
CA LEU A 181 -6.52 -3.64 -6.33
C LEU A 181 -7.84 -3.81 -5.56
N ASP A 182 -8.29 -5.04 -5.32
CA ASP A 182 -9.47 -5.32 -4.49
C ASP A 182 -9.26 -4.84 -3.04
N ASN A 183 -8.11 -5.13 -2.46
CA ASN A 183 -7.75 -4.63 -1.13
C ASN A 183 -7.66 -3.11 -1.09
N ALA A 184 -7.13 -2.46 -2.14
CA ALA A 184 -7.11 -1.01 -2.25
C ALA A 184 -8.52 -0.41 -2.26
N VAL A 185 -9.48 -1.03 -2.97
CA VAL A 185 -10.90 -0.62 -2.97
C VAL A 185 -11.50 -0.73 -1.57
N ARG A 186 -11.27 -1.83 -0.87
CA ARG A 186 -11.76 -2.03 0.52
C ARG A 186 -11.13 -1.02 1.49
N ASN A 187 -9.83 -0.76 1.36
CA ASN A 187 -9.12 0.23 2.16
C ASN A 187 -9.69 1.64 1.88
N LEU A 188 -9.95 2.00 0.62
CA LEU A 188 -10.55 3.29 0.25
C LEU A 188 -11.98 3.45 0.76
N ASP A 189 -12.75 2.37 0.82
CA ASP A 189 -14.10 2.40 1.41
C ASP A 189 -14.03 2.68 2.93
N ALA A 190 -13.10 2.03 3.63
CA ALA A 190 -12.86 2.32 5.04
C ALA A 190 -12.40 3.78 5.26
N VAL A 191 -11.50 4.29 4.42
CA VAL A 191 -11.05 5.70 4.44
C VAL A 191 -12.24 6.65 4.24
N GLU A 192 -13.10 6.40 3.27
CA GLU A 192 -14.31 7.19 3.00
C GLU A 192 -15.22 7.27 4.24
N LEU A 193 -15.52 6.11 4.85
CA LEU A 193 -16.43 6.04 6.00
C LEU A 193 -15.82 6.68 7.26
N ILE A 194 -14.54 6.46 7.52
CA ILE A 194 -13.84 7.05 8.67
C ILE A 194 -13.73 8.57 8.50
N ALA A 195 -13.42 9.05 7.29
CA ALA A 195 -13.42 10.48 6.98
C ALA A 195 -14.78 11.14 7.22
N ARG A 196 -15.89 10.48 6.87
CA ARG A 196 -17.25 10.97 7.21
C ARG A 196 -17.50 11.05 8.70
N VAL A 197 -17.07 10.05 9.48
CA VAL A 197 -17.23 10.05 10.95
C VAL A 197 -16.45 11.20 11.59
N HIS A 198 -15.30 11.56 11.03
CA HIS A 198 -14.45 12.65 11.51
C HIS A 198 -14.69 13.99 10.81
N SER A 199 -15.80 14.15 10.08
CA SER A 199 -16.18 15.39 9.38
C SER A 199 -15.15 15.91 8.36
N LYS A 200 -14.27 15.03 7.84
CA LYS A 200 -13.30 15.36 6.78
C LYS A 200 -13.92 15.12 5.39
N LYS A 201 -14.80 16.04 4.99
CA LYS A 201 -15.63 15.91 3.77
C LYS A 201 -14.80 15.75 2.49
N ASP A 202 -13.73 16.53 2.34
CA ASP A 202 -12.90 16.49 1.12
C ASP A 202 -12.17 15.15 0.98
N VAL A 203 -11.60 14.64 2.08
CA VAL A 203 -10.98 13.31 2.12
C VAL A 203 -12.01 12.23 1.77
N ALA A 204 -13.22 12.30 2.33
CA ALA A 204 -14.28 11.34 2.06
C ALA A 204 -14.71 11.32 0.58
N GLU A 205 -14.94 12.49 -0.02
CA GLU A 205 -15.36 12.58 -1.42
C GLU A 205 -14.23 12.18 -2.38
N ASN A 206 -12.99 12.54 -2.07
CA ASN A 206 -11.83 12.10 -2.85
C ASN A 206 -11.63 10.57 -2.75
N ALA A 207 -11.82 9.98 -1.58
CA ALA A 207 -11.72 8.53 -1.39
C ALA A 207 -12.81 7.80 -2.19
N LYS A 208 -14.05 8.30 -2.14
CA LYS A 208 -15.18 7.79 -2.93
C LYS A 208 -14.92 7.84 -4.44
N LYS A 209 -14.45 8.98 -4.95
CA LYS A 209 -14.12 9.15 -6.38
C LYS A 209 -13.00 8.22 -6.80
N LEU A 210 -11.94 8.12 -6.00
CA LEU A 210 -10.81 7.24 -6.25
C LEU A 210 -11.24 5.78 -6.27
N LYS A 211 -12.00 5.34 -5.26
CA LYS A 211 -12.55 3.97 -5.16
C LYS A 211 -13.27 3.55 -6.44
N LYS A 212 -14.18 4.41 -6.94
CA LYS A 212 -14.92 4.14 -8.19
C LYS A 212 -13.98 3.96 -9.39
N LYS A 213 -12.95 4.80 -9.53
CA LYS A 213 -11.97 4.67 -10.62
C LYS A 213 -11.14 3.40 -10.54
N VAL A 214 -10.84 2.93 -9.32
CA VAL A 214 -10.08 1.68 -9.12
C VAL A 214 -10.93 0.44 -9.38
N GLN A 215 -12.22 0.47 -9.03
CA GLN A 215 -13.15 -0.62 -9.32
C GLN A 215 -13.31 -0.86 -10.83
N GLY A 216 -13.29 0.22 -11.64
CA GLY A 216 -13.59 0.17 -13.07
C GLY A 216 -15.03 0.56 -13.34
#